data_AF-A0A809T5P8-F1
#
_entry.id   AF-A0A809T5P8-F1
#
_cell.length_a   1.000
_cell.length_b   1.000
_cell.length_c   1.000
_cell.angle_alpha   90.00
_cell.angle_beta   90.00
_cell.angle_gamma   90.00
#
_symmetry.space_group_name_H-M   'P 1'
#
loop_
_entity.id
_entity.type
_entity.pdbx_description
1 polymer ?
#
loop_
_entity_poly.entity_id
_entity_poly.type
_entity_poly.pdbx_seq_one_letter_code
_entity_poly.pdbx_strand_id
1 'polypeptide(L)'
;MAPVRAYGTIPRMSHDRATLYGLPGWGSTLAEIMLVAASTPFDFVAVEGFDAPGPNRNRILALNPLGQIPVLVLADGQVMTESAAIALHLAETHPGAGLAPAPGDPARARFLRLLVWIVANIYPTFTYGDYPERWAPRDAEALVAHTDAYRIRLWEWLEGEVTGPWVLGTMRSALDLFVAVMVHWRPRPGERMDSEEPPNVRVACSGDIDEVVRLMHDAAAWMSAKGTPAWDVARIDRTFAETFVLRSELLVASCSDGIVGCCTLSAEDPEFWPDALKGEAAYLHKLAVRRTHAGRGVSSALIEACRHAARTQGCAKLRLDCHPNLRGLYERLGFTHVDTFNPGWDPTFIAERLELEI
;
A
#
# COMPACT_ATOMS: atom_id res chain seq x y z
N MET A 1 -39.76 16.02 -29.04
CA MET A 1 -38.80 14.90 -29.18
C MET A 1 -37.71 15.38 -30.13
N ALA A 2 -36.55 15.80 -29.62
CA ALA A 2 -35.45 16.25 -30.47
C ALA A 2 -34.75 15.03 -31.12
N PRO A 3 -34.31 15.11 -32.39
CA PRO A 3 -33.73 13.96 -33.06
C PRO A 3 -32.32 13.65 -32.51
N VAL A 4 -32.06 12.38 -32.24
CA VAL A 4 -30.74 11.84 -31.91
C VAL A 4 -29.83 12.10 -33.11
N ARG A 5 -28.73 12.84 -32.89
CA ARG A 5 -27.67 12.99 -33.90
C ARG A 5 -27.05 11.62 -34.16
N ALA A 6 -27.19 11.12 -35.38
CA ALA A 6 -26.41 9.99 -35.85
C ALA A 6 -24.92 10.39 -35.80
N TYR A 7 -24.13 9.68 -35.01
CA TYR A 7 -22.68 9.76 -35.07
C TYR A 7 -22.26 9.33 -36.48
N GLY A 8 -21.54 10.20 -37.19
CA GLY A 8 -21.10 9.96 -38.56
C GLY A 8 -20.26 8.69 -38.65
N THR A 9 -20.49 7.91 -39.71
CA THR A 9 -19.69 6.73 -40.06
C THR A 9 -18.23 7.14 -40.25
N ILE A 10 -17.37 6.72 -39.31
CA ILE A 10 -15.92 6.81 -39.43
C ILE A 10 -15.48 5.87 -40.57
N PRO A 11 -14.62 6.29 -41.52
CA PRO A 11 -14.15 5.42 -42.60
C PRO A 11 -13.47 4.17 -42.05
N ARG A 12 -13.89 2.98 -42.51
CA ARG A 12 -13.23 1.71 -42.22
C ARG A 12 -11.87 1.67 -42.91
N MET A 13 -10.84 2.09 -42.20
CA MET A 13 -9.46 1.73 -42.51
C MET A 13 -9.25 0.30 -41.99
N SER A 14 -9.20 -0.69 -42.88
CA SER A 14 -8.69 -2.03 -42.55
C SER A 14 -7.25 -1.84 -42.07
N HIS A 15 -7.01 -2.11 -40.79
CA HIS A 15 -5.66 -2.18 -40.26
C HIS A 15 -5.31 -3.67 -40.17
N ASP A 16 -4.16 -4.08 -40.70
CA ASP A 16 -3.68 -5.47 -40.55
C ASP A 16 -3.43 -5.85 -39.07
N ARG A 17 -3.44 -4.87 -38.16
CA ARG A 17 -3.16 -5.00 -36.73
C ARG A 17 -4.05 -4.06 -35.91
N ALA A 18 -4.32 -4.42 -34.65
CA ALA A 18 -5.02 -3.52 -33.73
C ALA A 18 -4.13 -2.32 -33.35
N THR A 19 -4.72 -1.20 -32.94
CA THR A 19 -3.99 -0.02 -32.44
C THR A 19 -4.49 0.35 -31.05
N LEU A 20 -3.59 0.35 -30.06
CA LEU A 20 -3.88 0.79 -28.70
C LEU A 20 -3.37 2.22 -28.49
N TYR A 21 -4.28 3.13 -28.18
CA TYR A 21 -3.96 4.48 -27.72
C TYR A 21 -3.88 4.51 -26.20
N GLY A 22 -2.74 4.92 -25.66
CA GLY A 22 -2.50 4.85 -24.22
C GLY A 22 -1.28 5.61 -23.71
N LEU A 23 -1.07 5.50 -22.41
CA LEU A 23 0.11 5.95 -21.69
C LEU A 23 0.60 4.86 -20.71
N PRO A 24 1.92 4.65 -20.58
CA PRO A 24 2.48 3.79 -19.55
C PRO A 24 2.11 4.27 -18.14
N GLY A 25 1.65 3.36 -17.28
CA GLY A 25 1.27 3.67 -15.89
C GLY A 25 -0.16 4.19 -15.72
N TRP A 26 -0.98 4.17 -16.78
CA TRP A 26 -2.39 4.58 -16.76
C TRP A 26 -3.32 3.38 -16.98
N GLY A 27 -4.64 3.63 -17.00
CA GLY A 27 -5.67 2.65 -17.36
C GLY A 27 -5.39 1.83 -18.61
N SER A 28 -4.64 2.39 -19.56
CA SER A 28 -4.25 1.72 -20.80
C SER A 28 -3.25 0.58 -20.61
N THR A 29 -2.46 0.58 -19.54
CA THR A 29 -1.53 -0.54 -19.23
C THR A 29 -2.31 -1.85 -19.03
N LEU A 30 -3.56 -1.79 -18.54
CA LEU A 30 -4.42 -2.97 -18.46
C LEU A 30 -4.63 -3.58 -19.85
N ALA A 31 -5.07 -2.77 -20.82
CA ALA A 31 -5.33 -3.22 -22.19
C ALA A 31 -4.06 -3.75 -22.86
N GLU A 32 -2.93 -3.08 -22.65
CA GLU A 32 -1.63 -3.49 -23.17
C GLU A 32 -1.23 -4.89 -22.67
N ILE A 33 -1.23 -5.11 -21.35
CA ILE A 33 -0.85 -6.41 -20.76
C ILE A 33 -1.82 -7.51 -21.20
N MET A 34 -3.11 -7.21 -21.34
CA MET A 34 -4.10 -8.18 -21.83
C MET A 34 -3.88 -8.57 -23.29
N LEU A 35 -3.53 -7.62 -24.16
CA LEU A 35 -3.17 -7.91 -25.56
C LEU A 35 -1.90 -8.76 -25.64
N VAL A 36 -0.89 -8.46 -24.81
CA VAL A 36 0.33 -9.28 -24.70
C VAL A 36 0.00 -10.69 -24.21
N ALA A 37 -0.81 -10.82 -23.15
CA ALA A 37 -1.23 -12.11 -22.62
C ALA A 37 -2.03 -12.95 -23.64
N ALA A 38 -2.81 -12.29 -24.50
CA ALA A 38 -3.55 -12.92 -25.59
C ALA A 38 -2.69 -13.19 -26.84
N SER A 39 -1.42 -12.78 -26.84
CA SER A 39 -0.53 -12.82 -28.02
C SER A 39 -1.15 -12.15 -29.26
N THR A 40 -1.97 -11.12 -29.03
CA THR A 40 -2.62 -10.34 -30.09
C THR A 40 -1.65 -9.26 -30.59
N PRO A 41 -1.26 -9.24 -31.88
CA PRO A 41 -0.42 -8.17 -32.40
C PRO A 41 -1.14 -6.82 -32.41
N PHE A 42 -0.49 -5.79 -31.86
CA PHE A 42 -0.99 -4.42 -31.87
C PHE A 42 0.13 -3.41 -32.08
N ASP A 43 -0.25 -2.19 -32.46
CA ASP A 43 0.60 -1.01 -32.47
C ASP A 43 0.22 -0.12 -31.27
N PHE A 44 1.22 0.35 -30.52
CA PHE A 44 1.00 1.25 -29.40
C PHE A 44 1.23 2.70 -29.83
N VAL A 45 0.23 3.56 -29.60
CA VAL A 45 0.31 5.00 -29.87
C VAL A 45 0.26 5.75 -28.54
N ALA A 46 1.41 6.29 -28.13
CA ALA A 46 1.51 7.14 -26.95
C ALA A 46 0.74 8.46 -27.17
N VAL A 47 -0.08 8.84 -26.19
CA VAL A 47 -0.90 10.06 -26.24
C VAL A 47 -0.59 11.00 -25.07
N GLU A 48 0.68 11.39 -24.94
CA GLU A 48 1.13 12.28 -23.86
C GLU A 48 0.37 13.61 -23.85
N GLY A 49 -0.01 14.06 -22.64
CA GLY A 49 -0.77 15.30 -22.44
C GLY A 49 -2.22 15.27 -22.96
N PHE A 50 -2.82 14.09 -23.19
CA PHE A 50 -4.22 14.00 -23.62
C PHE A 50 -5.21 14.57 -22.59
N ASP A 51 -4.83 14.69 -21.32
CA ASP A 51 -5.66 15.21 -20.25
C ASP A 51 -5.81 16.75 -20.29
N ALA A 52 -5.03 17.46 -21.11
CA ALA A 52 -5.13 18.89 -21.37
C ALA A 52 -5.54 19.21 -22.84
N PRO A 53 -6.04 20.42 -23.16
CA PRO A 53 -6.32 20.81 -24.54
C PRO A 53 -5.07 20.68 -25.43
N GLY A 54 -5.19 19.98 -26.55
CA GLY A 54 -4.07 19.77 -27.47
C GLY A 54 -4.35 18.72 -28.55
N PRO A 55 -3.40 18.47 -29.47
CA PRO A 55 -3.57 17.53 -30.57
C PRO A 55 -3.92 16.11 -30.12
N ASN A 56 -3.25 15.61 -29.06
CA ASN A 56 -3.53 14.27 -28.52
C ASN A 56 -4.92 14.19 -27.87
N ARG A 57 -5.36 15.23 -27.17
CA ARG A 57 -6.73 15.32 -26.66
C ARG A 57 -7.76 15.33 -27.77
N ASN A 58 -7.53 16.09 -28.84
CA ASN A 58 -8.42 16.09 -30.01
C ASN A 58 -8.47 14.71 -30.68
N ARG A 59 -7.32 14.01 -30.77
CA ARG A 59 -7.24 12.66 -31.31
C ARG A 59 -8.02 11.65 -30.48
N ILE A 60 -7.89 11.70 -29.15
CA ILE A 60 -8.69 10.84 -28.26
C ILE A 60 -10.17 11.19 -28.35
N LEU A 61 -10.57 12.46 -28.34
CA LEU A 61 -11.97 12.87 -28.45
C LEU A 61 -12.64 12.42 -29.76
N ALA A 62 -11.88 12.32 -30.85
CA ALA A 62 -12.38 11.82 -32.12
C ALA A 62 -12.72 10.31 -32.10
N LEU A 63 -12.07 9.53 -31.21
CA LEU A 63 -12.28 8.09 -31.06
C LEU A 63 -13.18 7.74 -29.87
N ASN A 64 -12.98 8.42 -28.74
CA ASN A 64 -13.73 8.30 -27.51
C ASN A 64 -14.21 9.69 -27.05
N PRO A 65 -15.50 10.03 -27.24
CA PRO A 65 -16.05 11.33 -26.83
C PRO A 65 -15.91 11.64 -25.34
N LEU A 66 -15.69 10.64 -24.48
CA LEU A 66 -15.42 10.84 -23.05
C LEU A 66 -13.99 11.33 -22.78
N GLY A 67 -13.10 11.30 -23.77
CA GLY A 67 -11.73 11.78 -23.64
C GLY A 67 -10.85 10.88 -22.76
N GLN A 68 -11.19 9.59 -22.65
CA GLN A 68 -10.53 8.63 -21.77
C GLN A 68 -9.72 7.59 -22.55
N ILE A 69 -8.67 7.09 -21.93
CA ILE A 69 -7.88 5.93 -22.38
C ILE A 69 -8.08 4.75 -21.42
N PRO A 70 -7.91 3.49 -21.87
CA PRO A 70 -7.49 3.06 -23.21
C PRO A 70 -8.54 3.31 -24.30
N VAL A 71 -8.04 3.49 -25.53
CA VAL A 71 -8.85 3.33 -26.74
C VAL A 71 -8.17 2.28 -27.61
N LEU A 72 -8.83 1.15 -27.82
CA LEU A 72 -8.36 0.09 -28.69
C LEU A 72 -9.13 0.14 -30.01
N VAL A 73 -8.44 0.34 -31.12
CA VAL A 73 -9.00 0.16 -32.46
C VAL A 73 -8.66 -1.24 -32.92
N LEU A 74 -9.67 -2.10 -33.09
CA LEU A 74 -9.50 -3.46 -33.59
C LEU A 74 -9.05 -3.46 -35.06
N ALA A 75 -8.54 -4.58 -35.56
CA ALA A 75 -8.06 -4.72 -36.94
C ALA A 75 -9.15 -4.39 -37.99
N ASP A 76 -10.43 -4.65 -37.66
CA ASP A 76 -11.58 -4.33 -38.51
C ASP A 76 -12.03 -2.85 -38.42
N GLY A 77 -11.29 -2.03 -37.67
CA GLY A 77 -11.53 -0.62 -37.44
C GLY A 77 -12.54 -0.31 -36.32
N GLN A 78 -13.12 -1.31 -35.66
CA GLN A 78 -14.04 -1.06 -34.55
C GLN A 78 -13.30 -0.48 -33.35
N VAL A 79 -13.86 0.58 -32.75
CA VAL A 79 -13.34 1.17 -31.52
C VAL A 79 -13.91 0.44 -30.31
N MET A 80 -13.04 0.01 -29.41
CA MET A 80 -13.36 -0.59 -28.13
C MET A 80 -12.73 0.22 -26.99
N THR A 81 -13.59 0.66 -26.07
CA THR A 81 -13.22 1.35 -24.84
C THR A 81 -13.65 0.50 -23.64
N GLU A 82 -13.32 0.95 -22.43
CA GLU A 82 -13.48 0.22 -21.17
C GLU A 82 -12.55 -0.99 -21.05
N SER A 83 -11.58 -0.93 -20.13
CA SER A 83 -10.60 -2.00 -19.92
C SER A 83 -11.26 -3.35 -19.60
N ALA A 84 -12.39 -3.38 -18.89
CA ALA A 84 -13.11 -4.63 -18.61
C ALA A 84 -13.79 -5.21 -19.85
N ALA A 85 -14.30 -4.37 -20.76
CA ALA A 85 -14.88 -4.85 -22.02
C ALA A 85 -13.79 -5.42 -22.92
N ILE A 86 -12.62 -4.76 -23.00
CA ILE A 86 -11.43 -5.27 -23.70
C ILE A 86 -11.02 -6.63 -23.12
N ALA A 87 -10.98 -6.78 -21.79
CA ALA A 87 -10.66 -8.04 -21.13
C ALA A 87 -11.58 -9.19 -21.55
N LEU A 88 -12.90 -8.94 -21.53
CA LEU A 88 -13.91 -9.94 -21.89
C LEU A 88 -13.85 -10.29 -23.36
N HIS A 89 -13.70 -9.29 -24.24
CA HIS A 89 -13.56 -9.51 -25.67
C HIS A 89 -12.33 -10.35 -26.02
N LEU A 90 -11.18 -10.06 -25.40
CA LEU A 90 -9.96 -10.85 -25.58
C LEU A 90 -10.11 -12.26 -25.01
N ALA A 91 -10.80 -12.43 -23.88
CA ALA A 91 -11.06 -13.77 -23.34
C ALA A 91 -11.95 -14.61 -24.26
N GLU A 92 -12.90 -14.00 -24.96
CA GLU A 92 -13.79 -14.70 -25.90
C GLU A 92 -13.09 -15.02 -27.23
N THR A 93 -12.29 -14.08 -27.75
CA THR A 93 -11.57 -14.26 -29.02
C THR A 93 -10.28 -15.07 -28.88
N HIS A 94 -9.70 -15.13 -27.67
CA HIS A 94 -8.47 -15.86 -27.35
C HIS A 94 -8.65 -16.69 -26.07
N PRO A 95 -9.47 -17.76 -26.05
CA PRO A 95 -9.76 -18.54 -24.84
C PRO A 95 -8.52 -19.12 -24.13
N GLY A 96 -7.44 -19.37 -24.89
CA GLY A 96 -6.16 -19.86 -24.35
C GLY A 96 -5.35 -18.83 -23.56
N ALA A 97 -5.72 -17.55 -23.58
CA ALA A 97 -5.00 -16.46 -22.90
C ALA A 97 -5.13 -16.49 -21.37
N GLY A 98 -6.07 -17.28 -20.83
CA GLY A 98 -6.34 -17.36 -19.40
C GLY A 98 -6.80 -16.02 -18.81
N LEU A 99 -7.60 -15.24 -19.56
CA LEU A 99 -8.13 -13.95 -19.13
C LEU A 99 -9.47 -14.06 -18.39
N ALA A 100 -10.24 -15.12 -18.64
CA ALA A 100 -11.48 -15.38 -17.92
C ALA A 100 -11.80 -16.88 -17.88
N PRO A 101 -12.51 -17.38 -16.86
CA PRO A 101 -13.11 -18.71 -16.89
C PRO A 101 -14.11 -18.82 -18.05
N ALA A 102 -14.15 -19.98 -18.72
CA ALA A 102 -15.02 -20.22 -19.86
C ALA A 102 -16.52 -20.16 -19.48
N PRO A 103 -17.44 -19.87 -20.43
CA PRO A 103 -18.87 -20.04 -20.20
C PRO A 103 -19.20 -21.43 -19.65
N GLY A 104 -19.96 -21.48 -18.54
CA GLY A 104 -20.30 -22.72 -17.83
C GLY A 104 -19.30 -23.14 -16.75
N ASP A 105 -18.13 -22.53 -16.66
CA ASP A 105 -17.18 -22.76 -15.56
C ASP A 105 -17.77 -22.25 -14.23
N PRO A 106 -17.75 -23.04 -13.13
CA PRO A 106 -18.24 -22.61 -11.83
C PRO A 106 -17.61 -21.31 -11.30
N ALA A 107 -16.35 -21.02 -11.65
CA ALA A 107 -15.66 -19.80 -11.24
C ALA A 107 -16.12 -18.55 -12.02
N ARG A 108 -16.84 -18.70 -13.15
CA ARG A 108 -17.21 -17.58 -14.03
C ARG A 108 -18.11 -16.56 -13.35
N ALA A 109 -19.07 -16.99 -12.55
CA ALA A 109 -19.96 -16.08 -11.83
C ALA A 109 -19.17 -15.19 -10.84
N ARG A 110 -18.21 -15.79 -10.13
CA ARG A 110 -17.31 -15.07 -9.23
C ARG A 110 -16.41 -14.10 -9.99
N PHE A 111 -15.84 -14.54 -11.11
CA PHE A 111 -15.03 -13.69 -11.99
C PHE A 111 -15.79 -12.45 -12.45
N LEU A 112 -16.98 -12.62 -13.03
CA LEU A 112 -17.77 -11.51 -13.53
C LEU A 112 -18.17 -10.54 -12.42
N ARG A 113 -18.57 -11.06 -11.25
CA ARG A 113 -18.87 -10.24 -10.07
C ARG A 113 -17.67 -9.38 -9.68
N LEU A 114 -16.49 -9.98 -9.53
CA LEU A 114 -15.29 -9.28 -9.08
C LEU A 114 -14.78 -8.30 -10.14
N LEU A 115 -14.86 -8.63 -11.43
CA LEU A 115 -14.44 -7.73 -12.51
C LEU A 115 -15.29 -6.46 -12.51
N VAL A 116 -16.62 -6.63 -12.47
CA VAL A 116 -17.56 -5.52 -12.38
C VAL A 116 -17.36 -4.75 -11.08
N TRP A 117 -17.13 -5.45 -9.97
CA TRP A 117 -16.90 -4.81 -8.67
C TRP A 117 -15.62 -3.96 -8.66
N ILE A 118 -14.50 -4.43 -9.25
CA ILE A 118 -13.25 -3.66 -9.36
C ILE A 118 -13.50 -2.37 -10.15
N VAL A 119 -14.14 -2.47 -11.32
CA VAL A 119 -14.37 -1.28 -12.17
C VAL A 119 -15.42 -0.33 -11.62
N ALA A 120 -16.35 -0.81 -10.80
CA ALA A 120 -17.41 0.00 -10.21
C ALA A 120 -17.07 0.59 -8.82
N ASN A 121 -16.13 -0.02 -8.09
CA ASN A 121 -15.80 0.39 -6.72
C ASN A 121 -14.36 0.89 -6.61
N ILE A 122 -13.38 0.07 -6.99
CA ILE A 122 -11.96 0.45 -6.83
C ILE A 122 -11.58 1.50 -7.87
N TYR A 123 -11.80 1.23 -9.16
CA TYR A 123 -11.34 2.10 -10.24
C TYR A 123 -11.83 3.56 -10.08
N PRO A 124 -13.09 3.83 -9.71
CA PRO A 124 -13.57 5.20 -9.57
C PRO A 124 -12.87 5.99 -8.46
N THR A 125 -12.30 5.33 -7.45
CA THR A 125 -11.50 6.04 -6.43
C THR A 125 -10.28 6.74 -7.02
N PHE A 126 -9.68 6.18 -8.07
CA PHE A 126 -8.62 6.84 -8.85
C PHE A 126 -9.20 7.95 -9.72
N THR A 127 -10.29 7.67 -10.45
CA THR A 127 -10.93 8.66 -11.33
C THR A 127 -11.31 9.96 -10.61
N TYR A 128 -11.82 9.85 -9.38
CA TYR A 128 -12.21 10.99 -8.57
C TYR A 128 -11.04 11.58 -7.78
N GLY A 129 -10.10 10.75 -7.31
CA GLY A 129 -8.96 11.18 -6.49
C GLY A 129 -7.77 11.74 -7.27
N ASP A 130 -7.58 11.38 -8.54
CA ASP A 130 -6.45 11.85 -9.36
C ASP A 130 -6.71 13.24 -9.98
N TYR A 131 -7.99 13.59 -10.19
CA TYR A 131 -8.43 14.89 -10.70
C TYR A 131 -9.57 15.48 -9.87
N PRO A 132 -9.37 15.66 -8.55
CA PRO A 132 -10.44 16.01 -7.62
C PRO A 132 -11.08 17.37 -7.94
N GLU A 133 -10.33 18.31 -8.49
CA GLU A 133 -10.80 19.63 -8.93
C GLU A 133 -11.89 19.58 -10.01
N ARG A 134 -11.99 18.49 -10.77
CA ARG A 134 -13.07 18.29 -11.76
C ARG A 134 -14.43 18.03 -11.10
N TRP A 135 -14.42 17.54 -9.88
CA TRP A 135 -15.61 17.03 -9.17
C TRP A 135 -15.96 17.89 -7.96
N ALA A 136 -14.96 18.32 -7.21
CA ALA A 136 -15.08 19.11 -5.99
C ALA A 136 -14.06 20.26 -5.97
N PRO A 137 -14.18 21.26 -6.87
CA PRO A 137 -13.17 22.33 -7.00
C PRO A 137 -12.95 23.17 -5.73
N ARG A 138 -13.90 23.16 -4.79
CA ARG A 138 -13.79 23.87 -3.50
C ARG A 138 -13.32 23.00 -2.34
N ASP A 139 -13.23 21.69 -2.54
CA ASP A 139 -12.95 20.72 -1.47
C ASP A 139 -12.16 19.50 -2.02
N ALA A 140 -11.23 19.79 -2.94
CA ALA A 140 -10.49 18.79 -3.68
C ALA A 140 -9.65 17.90 -2.76
N GLU A 141 -9.03 18.50 -1.74
CA GLU A 141 -8.22 17.79 -0.73
C GLU A 141 -9.05 16.80 0.08
N ALA A 142 -10.26 17.17 0.52
CA ALA A 142 -11.13 16.26 1.21
C ALA A 142 -11.62 15.13 0.30
N LEU A 143 -11.92 15.42 -0.98
CA LEU A 143 -12.31 14.38 -1.93
C LEU A 143 -11.20 13.32 -2.08
N VAL A 144 -9.94 13.76 -2.23
CA VAL A 144 -8.77 12.88 -2.25
C VAL A 144 -8.75 12.00 -1.00
N ALA A 145 -8.75 12.60 0.19
CA ALA A 145 -8.67 11.86 1.45
C ALA A 145 -9.81 10.82 1.61
N HIS A 146 -11.04 11.18 1.21
CA HIS A 146 -12.17 10.24 1.26
C HIS A 146 -12.03 9.11 0.24
N THR A 147 -11.58 9.39 -0.99
CA THR A 147 -11.35 8.37 -2.00
C THR A 147 -10.23 7.41 -1.59
N ASP A 148 -9.17 7.91 -0.96
CA ASP A 148 -8.07 7.11 -0.42
C ASP A 148 -8.54 6.19 0.69
N ALA A 149 -9.22 6.74 1.70
CA ALA A 149 -9.72 5.98 2.83
C ALA A 149 -10.75 4.92 2.39
N TYR A 150 -11.58 5.23 1.40
CA TYR A 150 -12.53 4.26 0.85
C TYR A 150 -11.81 3.16 0.07
N ARG A 151 -10.85 3.52 -0.78
CA ARG A 151 -10.03 2.57 -1.54
C ARG A 151 -9.30 1.58 -0.66
N ILE A 152 -8.73 2.02 0.46
CA ILE A 152 -8.07 1.12 1.43
C ILE A 152 -9.06 0.05 1.91
N ARG A 153 -10.28 0.45 2.33
CA ARG A 153 -11.31 -0.51 2.76
C ARG A 153 -11.71 -1.49 1.65
N LEU A 154 -11.73 -1.04 0.40
CA LEU A 154 -12.02 -1.91 -0.74
C LEU A 154 -10.89 -2.92 -0.97
N TRP A 155 -9.63 -2.50 -0.89
CA TRP A 155 -8.50 -3.42 -0.99
C TRP A 155 -8.46 -4.44 0.16
N GLU A 156 -8.70 -4.00 1.40
CA GLU A 156 -8.82 -4.90 2.56
C GLU A 156 -9.94 -5.93 2.37
N TRP A 157 -11.08 -5.51 1.84
CA TRP A 157 -12.17 -6.43 1.52
C TRP A 157 -11.77 -7.41 0.42
N LEU A 158 -11.11 -6.95 -0.65
CA LEU A 158 -10.66 -7.82 -1.73
C LEU A 158 -9.63 -8.84 -1.24
N GLU A 159 -8.67 -8.41 -0.41
CA GLU A 159 -7.67 -9.29 0.22
C GLU A 159 -8.34 -10.43 0.98
N GLY A 160 -9.39 -10.12 1.75
CA GLY A 160 -10.19 -11.14 2.45
C GLY A 160 -10.92 -12.13 1.53
N GLU A 161 -11.12 -11.78 0.25
CA GLU A 161 -11.69 -12.68 -0.75
C GLU A 161 -10.61 -13.58 -1.41
N VAL A 162 -9.32 -13.25 -1.31
CA VAL A 162 -8.25 -14.01 -1.96
C VAL A 162 -7.81 -15.17 -1.08
N THR A 163 -8.03 -16.40 -1.56
CA THR A 163 -7.73 -17.64 -0.81
C THR A 163 -6.62 -18.49 -1.43
N GLY A 164 -5.94 -17.98 -2.46
CA GLY A 164 -4.91 -18.70 -3.21
C GLY A 164 -3.95 -17.76 -3.93
N PRO A 165 -3.05 -18.29 -4.78
CA PRO A 165 -2.04 -17.49 -5.47
C PRO A 165 -2.61 -16.46 -6.47
N TRP A 166 -3.89 -16.60 -6.84
CA TRP A 166 -4.62 -15.70 -7.74
C TRP A 166 -5.95 -15.29 -7.11
N VAL A 167 -6.57 -14.22 -7.63
CA VAL A 167 -7.84 -13.69 -7.10
C VAL A 167 -8.95 -14.76 -7.14
N LEU A 168 -8.95 -15.63 -8.16
CA LEU A 168 -9.89 -16.76 -8.26
C LEU A 168 -9.42 -18.04 -7.54
N GLY A 169 -8.43 -17.95 -6.66
CA GLY A 169 -7.83 -19.09 -5.98
C GLY A 169 -6.64 -19.63 -6.78
N THR A 170 -6.81 -20.74 -7.48
CA THR A 170 -5.72 -21.38 -8.25
C THR A 170 -5.66 -20.97 -9.72
N MET A 171 -6.66 -20.24 -10.22
CA MET A 171 -6.76 -19.83 -11.61
C MET A 171 -6.39 -18.36 -11.80
N ARG A 172 -5.40 -18.09 -12.65
CA ARG A 172 -5.10 -16.73 -13.14
C ARG A 172 -6.23 -16.25 -14.07
N SER A 173 -6.55 -14.97 -13.99
CA SER A 173 -7.52 -14.28 -14.83
C SER A 173 -7.13 -12.82 -15.08
N ALA A 174 -7.97 -12.09 -15.81
CA ALA A 174 -7.84 -10.64 -15.95
C ALA A 174 -7.91 -9.91 -14.60
N LEU A 175 -8.57 -10.46 -13.57
CA LEU A 175 -8.62 -9.84 -12.24
C LEU A 175 -7.22 -9.59 -11.69
N ASP A 176 -6.31 -10.55 -11.87
CA ASP A 176 -4.93 -10.47 -11.39
C ASP A 176 -4.15 -9.37 -12.13
N LEU A 177 -4.46 -9.15 -13.41
CA LEU A 177 -3.87 -8.06 -14.19
C LEU A 177 -4.41 -6.70 -13.74
N PHE A 178 -5.70 -6.62 -13.42
CA PHE A 178 -6.31 -5.44 -12.81
C PHE A 178 -5.64 -5.10 -11.47
N VAL A 179 -5.55 -6.08 -10.56
CA VAL A 179 -4.88 -5.90 -9.28
C VAL A 179 -3.42 -5.48 -9.48
N ALA A 180 -2.64 -6.23 -10.28
CA ALA A 180 -1.22 -5.98 -10.49
C ALA A 180 -0.93 -4.57 -11.05
N VAL A 181 -1.78 -4.04 -11.94
CA VAL A 181 -1.60 -2.67 -12.46
C VAL A 181 -2.08 -1.63 -11.45
N MET A 182 -3.26 -1.83 -10.85
CA MET A 182 -3.89 -0.80 -10.02
C MET A 182 -3.20 -0.60 -8.66
N VAL A 183 -2.48 -1.60 -8.14
CA VAL A 183 -1.61 -1.41 -6.95
C VAL A 183 -0.40 -0.53 -7.24
N HIS A 184 -0.09 -0.27 -8.52
CA HIS A 184 0.97 0.66 -8.93
C HIS A 184 0.48 2.09 -9.17
N TRP A 185 -0.83 2.32 -9.12
CA TRP A 185 -1.41 3.66 -9.23
C TRP A 185 -1.44 4.35 -7.86
N ARG A 186 -1.73 5.66 -7.84
CA ARG A 186 -1.71 6.49 -6.62
C ARG A 186 -2.45 5.78 -5.47
N PRO A 187 -1.89 5.66 -4.27
CA PRO A 187 -0.50 5.95 -3.94
C PRO A 187 0.43 4.98 -4.67
N ARG A 188 1.25 5.46 -5.62
CA ARG A 188 2.20 4.60 -6.32
C ARG A 188 3.10 3.92 -5.27
N PRO A 189 3.62 2.71 -5.49
CA PRO A 189 4.62 2.13 -4.60
C PRO A 189 5.79 3.10 -4.42
N GLY A 190 5.89 3.70 -3.23
CA GLY A 190 6.80 4.81 -2.91
C GLY A 190 6.12 6.16 -2.61
N GLU A 191 4.93 6.43 -3.17
CA GLU A 191 4.07 7.59 -2.88
C GLU A 191 3.05 7.25 -1.76
N ARG A 192 3.48 6.71 -0.62
CA ARG A 192 2.60 6.65 0.56
C ARG A 192 2.07 8.07 0.87
N MET A 193 0.80 8.17 1.25
CA MET A 193 0.09 9.41 1.64
C MET A 193 0.59 10.04 2.95
N ASP A 194 1.85 9.79 3.32
CA ASP A 194 2.59 10.52 4.32
C ASP A 194 3.75 11.15 3.54
N SER A 195 3.63 12.43 3.22
CA SER A 195 4.53 13.20 2.34
C SER A 195 5.90 13.51 2.97
N GLU A 196 6.58 12.48 3.46
CA GLU A 196 8.02 12.47 3.68
C GLU A 196 8.56 11.19 3.06
N GLU A 197 9.76 11.24 2.45
CA GLU A 197 10.49 10.01 2.14
C GLU A 197 10.38 9.05 3.34
N PRO A 198 10.09 7.75 3.14
CA PRO A 198 10.00 6.83 4.26
C PRO A 198 11.28 7.00 5.07
N PRO A 199 11.19 7.21 6.39
CA PRO A 199 12.35 7.62 7.16
C PRO A 199 13.43 6.57 6.97
N ASN A 200 14.65 7.02 6.68
CA ASN A 200 15.79 6.13 6.52
C ASN A 200 16.06 5.48 7.88
N VAL A 201 15.76 4.18 7.98
CA VAL A 201 15.98 3.39 9.19
C VAL A 201 17.33 2.69 9.10
N ARG A 202 18.18 2.93 10.10
CA ARG A 202 19.50 2.31 10.20
C ARG A 202 19.87 2.05 11.66
N VAL A 203 20.88 1.20 11.86
CA VAL A 203 21.56 1.09 13.16
C VAL A 203 22.17 2.45 13.51
N ALA A 204 21.99 2.87 14.76
CA ALA A 204 22.52 4.12 15.28
C ALA A 204 24.05 4.05 15.40
N CYS A 205 24.72 5.17 15.17
CA CYS A 205 26.15 5.34 15.42
C CYS A 205 26.37 6.28 16.62
N SER A 206 27.62 6.44 17.05
CA SER A 206 27.96 7.31 18.18
C SER A 206 27.57 8.78 17.95
N GLY A 207 27.46 9.22 16.70
CA GLY A 207 26.99 10.57 16.36
C GLY A 207 25.50 10.82 16.64
N ASP A 208 24.70 9.76 16.80
CA ASP A 208 23.25 9.87 16.98
C ASP A 208 22.84 9.98 18.46
N ILE A 209 23.75 9.70 19.40
CA ILE A 209 23.45 9.48 20.82
C ILE A 209 22.70 10.66 21.44
N ASP A 210 23.20 11.88 21.25
CA ASP A 210 22.61 13.06 21.89
C ASP A 210 21.19 13.33 21.39
N GLU A 211 20.94 13.11 20.09
CA GLU A 211 19.63 13.33 19.50
C GLU A 211 18.64 12.23 19.90
N VAL A 212 19.09 10.98 20.03
CA VAL A 212 18.26 9.87 20.55
C VAL A 212 17.89 10.09 22.01
N VAL A 213 18.85 10.46 22.87
CA VAL A 213 18.57 10.73 24.30
C VAL A 213 17.55 11.86 24.43
N ARG A 214 17.73 12.95 23.66
CA ARG A 214 16.77 14.05 23.61
C ARG A 214 15.38 13.59 23.16
N LEU A 215 15.29 12.81 22.08
CA LEU A 215 14.03 12.28 21.57
C LEU A 215 13.31 11.41 22.61
N MET A 216 14.04 10.52 23.30
CA MET A 216 13.46 9.65 24.33
C MET A 216 13.02 10.44 25.57
N HIS A 217 13.77 11.49 25.96
CA HIS A 217 13.37 12.42 27.02
C HIS A 217 12.08 13.16 26.69
N ASP A 218 11.97 13.71 25.47
CA ASP A 218 10.77 14.39 25.01
C ASP A 218 9.55 13.45 25.02
N ALA A 219 9.73 12.21 24.57
CA ALA A 219 8.69 11.18 24.59
C ALA A 219 8.27 10.82 26.03
N ALA A 220 9.23 10.63 26.94
CA ALA A 220 8.95 10.33 28.34
C ALA A 220 8.23 11.48 29.06
N ALA A 221 8.66 12.72 28.84
CA ALA A 221 8.01 13.92 29.37
C ALA A 221 6.56 14.03 28.90
N TRP A 222 6.31 13.77 27.61
CA TRP A 222 4.97 13.76 27.03
C TRP A 222 4.08 12.68 27.64
N MET A 223 4.58 11.46 27.82
CA MET A 223 3.86 10.36 28.46
C MET A 223 3.51 10.67 29.92
N SER A 224 4.44 11.28 30.66
CA SER A 224 4.22 11.71 32.03
C SER A 224 3.14 12.80 32.12
N ALA A 225 3.17 13.79 31.21
CA ALA A 225 2.14 14.83 31.12
C ALA A 225 0.74 14.29 30.77
N LYS A 226 0.66 13.13 30.13
CA LYS A 226 -0.60 12.42 29.81
C LYS A 226 -1.09 11.50 30.95
N GLY A 227 -0.36 11.42 32.05
CA GLY A 227 -0.71 10.58 33.21
C GLY A 227 -0.40 9.10 33.00
N THR A 228 0.45 8.76 32.04
CA THR A 228 0.87 7.37 31.73
C THR A 228 2.39 7.25 31.74
N PRO A 229 3.07 7.45 32.88
CA PRO A 229 4.53 7.34 32.94
C PRO A 229 4.95 5.90 32.64
N ALA A 230 5.71 5.70 31.55
CA ALA A 230 6.17 4.38 31.14
C ALA A 230 7.69 4.20 31.27
N TRP A 231 8.47 5.29 31.27
CA TRP A 231 9.94 5.23 31.29
C TRP A 231 10.52 6.03 32.45
N ASP A 232 11.52 5.45 33.11
CA ASP A 232 12.37 6.15 34.07
C ASP A 232 13.39 7.01 33.31
N VAL A 233 13.14 8.32 33.25
CA VAL A 233 13.98 9.30 32.55
C VAL A 233 15.40 9.30 33.10
N ALA A 234 15.59 8.99 34.39
CA ALA A 234 16.91 8.94 35.01
C ALA A 234 17.77 7.79 34.46
N ARG A 235 17.14 6.76 33.88
CA ARG A 235 17.81 5.61 33.22
C ARG A 235 18.02 5.80 31.72
N ILE A 236 17.56 6.91 31.14
CA ILE A 236 17.77 7.25 29.74
C ILE A 236 18.84 8.32 29.70
N ASP A 237 20.11 7.93 29.84
CA ASP A 237 21.24 8.84 29.74
C ASP A 237 22.12 8.49 28.53
N ARG A 238 23.21 9.23 28.36
CA ARG A 238 24.19 8.95 27.30
C ARG A 238 24.77 7.53 27.42
N THR A 239 25.08 7.09 28.65
CA THR A 239 25.61 5.75 28.94
C THR A 239 24.68 4.65 28.46
N PHE A 240 23.37 4.83 28.68
CA PHE A 240 22.33 3.96 28.16
C PHE A 240 22.44 3.86 26.63
N ALA A 241 22.36 4.98 25.91
CA ALA A 241 22.39 4.96 24.44
C ALA A 241 23.71 4.39 23.88
N GLU A 242 24.85 4.72 24.49
CA GLU A 242 26.17 4.19 24.12
C GLU A 242 26.21 2.66 24.19
N THR A 243 25.59 2.07 25.21
CA THR A 243 25.55 0.61 25.38
C THR A 243 24.83 -0.07 24.21
N PHE A 244 23.69 0.45 23.79
CA PHE A 244 22.93 -0.13 22.67
C PHE A 244 23.58 0.14 21.32
N VAL A 245 24.22 1.30 21.13
CA VAL A 245 25.03 1.59 19.93
C VAL A 245 26.18 0.59 19.80
N LEU A 246 26.93 0.34 20.88
CA LEU A 246 28.05 -0.61 20.89
C LEU A 246 27.62 -2.04 20.55
N ARG A 247 26.40 -2.43 20.90
CA ARG A 247 25.83 -3.74 20.60
C ARG A 247 25.10 -3.81 19.26
N SER A 248 24.99 -2.70 18.54
CA SER A 248 24.15 -2.58 17.33
C SER A 248 22.67 -2.90 17.58
N GLU A 249 22.19 -2.63 18.80
CA GLU A 249 20.83 -2.90 19.26
C GLU A 249 19.95 -1.64 19.24
N LEU A 250 20.46 -0.49 18.81
CA LEU A 250 19.70 0.76 18.66
C LEU A 250 19.47 1.08 17.19
N LEU A 251 18.20 1.26 16.80
CA LEU A 251 17.81 1.72 15.48
C LEU A 251 17.29 3.15 15.54
N VAL A 252 17.61 3.94 14.52
CA VAL A 252 17.13 5.31 14.34
C VAL A 252 16.45 5.45 12.99
N ALA A 253 15.34 6.20 12.97
CA ALA A 253 14.63 6.61 11.78
C ALA A 253 14.93 8.10 11.53
N SER A 254 15.39 8.44 10.33
CA SER A 254 15.81 9.81 9.99
C SER A 254 15.10 10.33 8.74
N CYS A 255 14.72 11.60 8.76
CA CYS A 255 14.21 12.37 7.61
C CYS A 255 15.17 13.56 7.33
N SER A 256 14.80 14.47 6.42
CA SER A 256 15.53 15.72 6.16
C SER A 256 15.80 16.56 7.42
N ASP A 257 14.94 16.41 8.44
CA ASP A 257 14.92 17.22 9.67
C ASP A 257 15.66 16.55 10.85
N GLY A 258 16.46 15.51 10.58
CA GLY A 258 17.23 14.76 11.58
C GLY A 258 16.54 13.47 12.05
N ILE A 259 16.87 13.01 13.26
CA ILE A 259 16.33 11.76 13.82
C ILE A 259 14.91 11.97 14.34
N VAL A 260 13.95 11.33 13.67
CA VAL A 260 12.52 11.46 13.91
C VAL A 260 11.93 10.29 14.69
N GLY A 261 12.68 9.21 14.85
CA GLY A 261 12.26 8.03 15.63
C GLY A 261 13.44 7.18 16.06
N CYS A 262 13.23 6.36 17.09
CA CYS A 262 14.18 5.33 17.51
C CYS A 262 13.47 4.14 18.15
N CYS A 263 14.13 2.99 18.19
CA CYS A 263 13.76 1.85 19.02
C CYS A 263 15.02 1.03 19.36
N THR A 264 14.93 0.18 20.37
CA THR A 264 15.96 -0.83 20.65
C THR A 264 15.46 -2.23 20.30
N LEU A 265 16.35 -3.09 19.83
CA LEU A 265 16.08 -4.49 19.50
C LEU A 265 17.07 -5.38 20.26
N SER A 266 16.58 -6.13 21.22
CA SER A 266 17.38 -7.05 22.05
C SER A 266 17.18 -8.49 21.60
N ALA A 267 18.21 -9.33 21.73
CA ALA A 267 18.10 -10.77 21.47
C ALA A 267 17.38 -11.54 22.60
N GLU A 268 17.39 -10.97 23.81
CA GLU A 268 16.79 -11.56 25.00
C GLU A 268 16.15 -10.47 25.85
N ASP A 269 15.05 -10.80 26.51
CA ASP A 269 14.39 -9.94 27.49
C ASP A 269 13.86 -10.78 28.66
N PRO A 270 14.75 -11.24 29.56
CA PRO A 270 14.33 -12.06 30.70
C PRO A 270 13.53 -11.28 31.74
N GLU A 271 13.53 -9.95 31.70
CA GLU A 271 12.77 -9.10 32.63
C GLU A 271 11.28 -9.19 32.33
N PHE A 272 10.89 -9.05 31.06
CA PHE A 272 9.49 -9.18 30.66
C PHE A 272 9.14 -10.52 30.04
N TRP A 273 10.09 -11.35 29.61
CA TRP A 273 9.86 -12.68 29.03
C TRP A 273 10.75 -13.77 29.65
N PRO A 274 10.59 -14.06 30.96
CA PRO A 274 11.50 -14.94 31.70
C PRO A 274 11.51 -16.40 31.20
N ASP A 275 10.40 -16.88 30.63
CA ASP A 275 10.23 -18.26 30.17
C ASP A 275 10.51 -18.45 28.68
N ALA A 276 10.97 -17.40 27.99
CA ALA A 276 11.20 -17.47 26.54
C ALA A 276 12.47 -18.24 26.18
N LEU A 277 12.38 -19.05 25.12
CA LEU A 277 13.52 -19.79 24.61
C LEU A 277 14.49 -18.86 23.87
N LYS A 278 15.79 -18.98 24.17
CA LYS A 278 16.84 -18.20 23.50
C LYS A 278 16.81 -18.43 21.98
N GLY A 279 16.83 -17.34 21.22
CA GLY A 279 16.81 -17.38 19.76
C GLY A 279 15.44 -17.59 19.13
N GLU A 280 14.37 -17.82 19.90
CA GLU A 280 13.00 -17.93 19.37
C GLU A 280 12.51 -16.58 18.82
N ALA A 281 12.78 -15.50 19.56
CA ALA A 281 12.28 -14.17 19.28
C ALA A 281 13.35 -13.10 19.51
N ALA A 282 13.22 -11.98 18.81
CA ALA A 282 13.86 -10.72 19.18
C ALA A 282 12.84 -9.80 19.87
N TYR A 283 13.31 -8.86 20.69
CA TYR A 283 12.48 -8.05 21.57
C TYR A 283 12.63 -6.57 21.26
N LEU A 284 11.53 -5.94 20.82
CA LEU A 284 11.47 -4.52 20.48
C LEU A 284 11.09 -3.74 21.74
N HIS A 285 11.94 -2.78 22.11
CA HIS A 285 11.70 -1.88 23.24
C HIS A 285 11.89 -0.42 22.86
N LYS A 286 11.43 0.46 23.75
CA LYS A 286 11.71 1.91 23.74
C LYS A 286 11.46 2.58 22.39
N LEU A 287 10.39 2.16 21.72
CA LEU A 287 9.96 2.78 20.47
C LEU A 287 9.45 4.20 20.74
N ALA A 288 10.15 5.19 20.19
CA ALA A 288 9.84 6.59 20.33
C ALA A 288 9.72 7.24 18.95
N VAL A 289 8.76 8.16 18.80
CA VAL A 289 8.60 8.96 17.58
C VAL A 289 8.45 10.43 17.96
N ARG A 290 9.18 11.30 17.26
CA ARG A 290 9.12 12.75 17.44
C ARG A 290 7.69 13.20 17.21
N ARG A 291 7.14 14.03 18.10
CA ARG A 291 5.71 14.38 18.01
C ARG A 291 5.36 15.17 16.73
N THR A 292 6.28 15.86 16.09
CA THR A 292 5.97 16.49 14.79
C THR A 292 5.77 15.46 13.66
N HIS A 293 6.18 14.21 13.86
CA HIS A 293 6.21 13.14 12.85
C HIS A 293 5.33 11.92 13.19
N ALA A 294 4.68 11.89 14.35
CA ALA A 294 3.86 10.74 14.70
C ALA A 294 2.53 10.70 13.92
N GLY A 295 2.15 9.50 13.50
CA GLY A 295 1.09 9.27 12.51
C GLY A 295 1.59 9.21 11.06
N ARG A 296 2.88 9.49 10.81
CA ARG A 296 3.50 9.49 9.47
C ARG A 296 4.30 8.21 9.14
N GLY A 297 3.83 7.06 9.63
CA GLY A 297 4.48 5.77 9.35
C GLY A 297 5.85 5.48 10.01
N VAL A 298 6.42 6.39 10.83
CA VAL A 298 7.73 6.18 11.48
C VAL A 298 7.79 4.90 12.32
N SER A 299 6.78 4.64 13.16
CA SER A 299 6.70 3.41 13.97
C SER A 299 6.67 2.17 13.10
N SER A 300 5.92 2.19 12.00
CA SER A 300 5.83 1.07 11.06
C SER A 300 7.17 0.80 10.37
N ALA A 301 7.91 1.84 9.99
CA ALA A 301 9.23 1.70 9.39
C ALA A 301 10.25 1.10 10.37
N LEU A 302 10.26 1.56 11.64
CA LEU A 302 11.11 1.00 12.69
C LEU A 302 10.77 -0.48 12.98
N ILE A 303 9.49 -0.80 13.06
CA ILE A 303 9.03 -2.18 13.29
C ILE A 303 9.43 -3.08 12.13
N GLU A 304 9.28 -2.65 10.88
CA GLU A 304 9.71 -3.45 9.72
C GLU A 304 11.22 -3.69 9.71
N ALA A 305 12.02 -2.68 10.07
CA ALA A 305 13.47 -2.86 10.23
C ALA A 305 13.81 -3.86 11.35
N CYS A 306 13.07 -3.82 12.47
CA CYS A 306 13.23 -4.81 13.54
C CYS A 306 12.85 -6.23 13.08
N ARG A 307 11.78 -6.39 12.30
CA ARG A 307 11.39 -7.68 11.72
C ARG A 307 12.50 -8.22 10.82
N HIS A 308 13.06 -7.38 9.95
CA HIS A 308 14.15 -7.77 9.08
C HIS A 308 15.39 -8.20 9.89
N ALA A 309 15.80 -7.39 10.87
CA ALA A 309 16.93 -7.70 11.74
C ALA A 309 16.73 -9.01 12.53
N ALA A 310 15.53 -9.23 13.08
CA ALA A 310 15.19 -10.46 13.80
C ALA A 310 15.26 -11.70 12.89
N ARG A 311 14.76 -11.62 11.65
CA ARG A 311 14.91 -12.70 10.65
C ARG A 311 16.38 -12.99 10.35
N THR A 312 17.21 -11.97 10.21
CA THR A 312 18.66 -12.13 9.98
C THR A 312 19.36 -12.80 11.17
N GLN A 313 18.85 -12.60 12.39
CA GLN A 313 19.32 -13.28 13.60
C GLN A 313 18.79 -14.72 13.74
N GLY A 314 17.93 -15.18 12.82
CA GLY A 314 17.35 -16.52 12.85
C GLY A 314 16.15 -16.67 13.78
N CYS A 315 15.59 -15.56 14.27
CA CYS A 315 14.38 -15.58 15.10
C CYS A 315 13.14 -15.80 14.23
N ALA A 316 12.19 -16.57 14.75
CA ALA A 316 10.88 -16.81 14.12
C ALA A 316 9.84 -15.77 14.54
N LYS A 317 10.12 -15.01 15.61
CA LYS A 317 9.17 -14.05 16.20
C LYS A 317 9.80 -12.70 16.49
N LEU A 318 8.97 -11.67 16.48
CA LEU A 318 9.26 -10.37 17.07
C LEU A 318 8.29 -10.15 18.24
N ARG A 319 8.81 -9.86 19.43
CA ARG A 319 8.04 -9.66 20.66
C ARG A 319 8.19 -8.24 21.17
N LEU A 320 7.17 -7.75 21.86
CA LEU A 320 7.22 -6.50 22.60
C LEU A 320 6.26 -6.53 23.79
N ASP A 321 6.49 -5.61 24.72
CA ASP A 321 5.56 -5.25 25.78
C ASP A 321 5.10 -3.79 25.60
N CYS A 322 3.84 -3.51 25.93
CA CYS A 322 3.32 -2.14 25.84
C CYS A 322 2.23 -1.84 26.87
N HIS A 323 1.97 -0.56 27.11
CA HIS A 323 0.80 -0.13 27.86
C HIS A 323 -0.50 -0.54 27.12
N PRO A 324 -1.58 -0.96 27.82
CA PRO A 324 -2.83 -1.43 27.20
C PRO A 324 -3.42 -0.51 26.13
N ASN A 325 -3.33 0.81 26.33
CA ASN A 325 -3.79 1.82 25.36
C ASN A 325 -3.08 1.75 23.99
N LEU A 326 -1.92 1.10 23.89
CA LEU A 326 -1.17 0.94 22.64
C LEU A 326 -1.44 -0.40 21.95
N ARG A 327 -2.17 -1.34 22.57
CA ARG A 327 -2.43 -2.67 21.99
C ARG A 327 -3.02 -2.57 20.58
N GLY A 328 -4.07 -1.77 20.41
CA GLY A 328 -4.72 -1.62 19.11
C GLY A 328 -3.83 -1.02 18.01
N LEU A 329 -2.76 -0.28 18.36
CA LEU A 329 -1.76 0.17 17.39
C LEU A 329 -0.97 -1.01 16.85
N TYR A 330 -0.48 -1.88 17.74
CA TYR A 330 0.35 -3.02 17.37
C TYR A 330 -0.45 -4.14 16.70
N GLU A 331 -1.72 -4.34 17.09
CA GLU A 331 -2.63 -5.29 16.41
C GLU A 331 -2.84 -4.91 14.93
N ARG A 332 -2.98 -3.61 14.62
CA ARG A 332 -3.03 -3.14 13.23
C ARG A 332 -1.73 -3.35 12.45
N LEU A 333 -0.63 -3.58 13.15
CA LEU A 333 0.68 -3.90 12.56
C LEU A 333 0.95 -5.41 12.55
N GLY A 334 -0.06 -6.24 12.85
CA GLY A 334 -0.01 -7.69 12.76
C GLY A 334 0.39 -8.41 14.04
N PHE A 335 0.68 -7.68 15.14
CA PHE A 335 0.96 -8.33 16.42
C PHE A 335 -0.29 -8.95 17.02
N THR A 336 -0.14 -10.10 17.65
CA THR A 336 -1.16 -10.78 18.45
C THR A 336 -0.89 -10.59 19.93
N HIS A 337 -1.96 -10.44 20.71
CA HIS A 337 -1.88 -10.38 22.17
C HIS A 337 -1.56 -11.76 22.75
N VAL A 338 -0.58 -11.82 23.67
CA VAL A 338 -0.15 -13.05 24.34
C VAL A 338 -0.72 -13.11 25.75
N ASP A 339 -0.39 -12.13 26.58
CA ASP A 339 -0.90 -12.02 27.95
C ASP A 339 -0.87 -10.59 28.49
N THR A 340 -1.47 -10.43 29.67
CA THR A 340 -1.52 -9.18 30.42
C THR A 340 -0.87 -9.43 31.77
N PHE A 341 0.12 -8.64 32.16
CA PHE A 341 0.89 -8.86 33.39
C PHE A 341 1.23 -7.56 34.12
N ASN A 342 1.59 -7.67 35.39
CA ASN A 342 2.13 -6.57 36.17
C ASN A 342 3.65 -6.78 36.33
N PRO A 343 4.51 -5.85 35.86
CA PRO A 343 5.97 -5.95 35.95
C PRO A 343 6.55 -5.77 37.36
N GLY A 344 5.73 -5.50 38.38
CA GLY A 344 6.08 -5.60 39.79
C GLY A 344 6.62 -4.31 40.44
N TRP A 345 6.91 -3.27 39.66
CA TRP A 345 7.42 -1.98 40.19
C TRP A 345 6.31 -1.00 40.57
N ASP A 346 5.09 -1.17 40.06
CA ASP A 346 3.88 -0.44 40.47
C ASP A 346 2.68 -1.41 40.50
N PRO A 347 2.03 -1.60 41.65
CA PRO A 347 0.89 -2.52 41.79
C PRO A 347 -0.33 -2.13 40.93
N THR A 348 -0.40 -0.90 40.43
CA THR A 348 -1.48 -0.40 39.57
C THR A 348 -1.13 -0.43 38.08
N PHE A 349 0.14 -0.60 37.73
CA PHE A 349 0.58 -0.66 36.34
C PHE A 349 0.38 -2.05 35.74
N ILE A 350 -0.12 -2.08 34.50
CA ILE A 350 -0.34 -3.30 33.74
C ILE A 350 0.29 -3.11 32.36
N ALA A 351 0.97 -4.15 31.88
CA ALA A 351 1.53 -4.22 30.54
C ALA A 351 0.90 -5.38 29.76
N GLU A 352 0.93 -5.26 28.45
CA GLU A 352 0.48 -6.25 27.48
C GLU A 352 1.67 -6.83 26.76
N ARG A 353 1.82 -8.15 26.74
CA ARG A 353 2.77 -8.84 25.87
C ARG A 353 2.13 -9.09 24.51
N LEU A 354 2.88 -8.80 23.46
CA LEU A 354 2.47 -9.03 22.10
C LEU A 354 3.58 -9.74 21.33
N GLU A 355 3.18 -10.59 20.37
CA GLU A 355 4.11 -11.25 19.45
C GLU A 355 3.67 -11.14 18.00
N LEU A 356 4.63 -11.22 17.08
CA LEU A 356 4.42 -11.22 15.65
C LEU A 356 5.28 -12.33 15.05
N GLU A 357 4.65 -13.24 14.32
CA GLU A 357 5.34 -14.24 13.50
C GLU A 357 6.02 -13.55 12.31
N ILE A 358 7.31 -13.86 12.07
CA ILE A 358 8.13 -13.20 11.04
C ILE A 358 8.73 -14.18 10.04
#